data_AF-A0A7C7I3J1-F1
#
_entry.id   AF-A0A7C7I3J1-F1
#
_cell.length_a   1.000
_cell.length_b   1.000
_cell.length_c   1.000
_cell.angle_alpha   90.00
_cell.angle_beta   90.00
_cell.angle_gamma   90.00
#
_symmetry.space_group_name_H-M   'P 1'
#
loop_
_entity.id
_entity.type
_entity.pdbx_description
1 polymer ?
#
loop_
_entity_poly.entity_id
_entity_poly.type
_entity_poly.pdbx_seq_one_letter_code
_entity_poly.pdbx_strand_id
1 'polypeptide(L)'
;MQINSIVKPILSWYQSEKRILPFRGIDDPYKIWLSEIMLQQTQVKTVVPYYNRWVKRYPSIKSVALADRGAVLKMWEGLGYYTRCRNFHTAAKIVVKRFNGIIPNDWENFSSLPGVGDYTAAAVLSIAFNKPYAVMDGNAKRVMSRILGIKNLTSWNLSRINKTLSNIIPEHTPGNFNQSVMELGATLCTPRSPSCNKCPLSFGCKAFKTNKPDYYPKPAAKKRKPHYTIVAGIIWRDNTFFIQRRPEKAMLGGLWEFPGGKVEEGESLEAALKREIKEECGVVPSIKKRIGAVDHSYSHFSITFHGYHCIENGDKINEVDHSAWITPDQIDQFPFPKANHKLFKIINEQGWHV
;
A
#
# COMPACT_ATOMS: atom_id res chain seq x y z
N MET A 1 11.89 31.88 -15.03
CA MET A 1 11.19 30.79 -15.76
C MET A 1 9.72 31.21 -15.79
N GLN A 2 9.23 31.69 -16.93
CA GLN A 2 7.85 32.15 -17.04
C GLN A 2 6.89 30.97 -16.86
N ILE A 3 5.75 31.17 -16.18
CA ILE A 3 4.73 30.14 -15.88
C ILE A 3 4.36 29.33 -17.14
N ASN A 4 4.25 30.00 -18.28
CA ASN A 4 3.93 29.40 -19.58
C ASN A 4 4.96 28.39 -20.10
N SER A 5 6.21 28.43 -19.63
CA SER A 5 7.28 27.52 -20.06
C SER A 5 7.19 26.11 -19.48
N ILE A 6 6.33 25.89 -18.48
CA ILE A 6 6.07 24.55 -17.91
C ILE A 6 4.68 24.06 -18.29
N VAL A 7 3.65 24.88 -18.01
CA VAL A 7 2.25 24.45 -18.04
C VAL A 7 1.80 24.02 -19.44
N LYS A 8 1.99 24.86 -20.46
CA LYS A 8 1.51 24.58 -21.82
C LYS A 8 2.22 23.34 -22.42
N PRO A 9 3.55 23.20 -22.36
CA PRO A 9 4.22 22.01 -22.89
C PRO A 9 3.82 20.71 -22.20
N ILE A 10 3.71 20.69 -20.86
CA ILE A 10 3.40 19.45 -20.14
C ILE A 10 1.94 19.02 -20.35
N LEU A 11 1.00 19.97 -20.43
CA LEU A 11 -0.41 19.66 -20.69
C LEU A 11 -0.62 19.16 -22.13
N SER A 12 0.04 19.79 -23.11
CA SER A 12 -0.01 19.34 -24.52
C SER A 12 0.54 17.92 -24.66
N TRP A 13 1.71 17.66 -24.10
CA TRP A 13 2.31 16.32 -24.05
C TRP A 13 1.40 15.31 -23.34
N TYR A 14 0.79 15.69 -22.21
CA TYR A 14 -0.10 14.80 -21.47
C TYR A 14 -1.35 14.45 -22.26
N GLN A 15 -1.88 15.37 -23.05
CA GLN A 15 -3.04 15.11 -23.89
C GLN A 15 -2.75 14.03 -24.95
N SER A 16 -1.55 14.01 -25.53
CA SER A 16 -1.16 13.02 -26.55
C SER A 16 -0.64 11.70 -25.97
N GLU A 17 0.09 11.74 -24.84
CA GLU A 17 0.86 10.59 -24.34
C GLU A 17 0.27 9.91 -23.09
N LYS A 18 -0.79 10.45 -22.47
CA LYS A 18 -1.33 9.87 -21.23
C LYS A 18 -1.75 8.41 -21.45
N ARG A 19 -1.32 7.53 -20.54
CA ARG A 19 -1.81 6.15 -20.52
C ARG A 19 -3.31 6.09 -20.27
N ILE A 20 -3.99 5.17 -20.93
CA ILE A 20 -5.39 4.83 -20.66
C ILE A 20 -5.43 3.99 -19.37
N LEU A 21 -6.11 4.48 -18.35
CA LEU A 21 -6.24 3.84 -17.04
C LEU A 21 -7.71 3.87 -16.60
N PRO A 22 -8.21 2.84 -15.89
CA PRO A 22 -9.63 2.73 -15.55
C PRO A 22 -10.14 3.83 -14.60
N PHE A 23 -9.23 4.54 -13.94
CA PHE A 23 -9.52 5.65 -13.01
C PHE A 23 -9.11 7.02 -13.58
N ARG A 24 -8.92 7.13 -14.90
CA ARG A 24 -8.55 8.39 -15.58
C ARG A 24 -9.66 8.78 -16.56
N GLY A 25 -10.00 10.07 -16.62
CA GLY A 25 -11.10 10.55 -17.46
C GLY A 25 -12.49 10.22 -16.92
N ILE A 26 -12.60 10.04 -15.61
CA ILE A 26 -13.86 9.84 -14.88
C ILE A 26 -14.01 10.97 -13.87
N ASP A 27 -15.26 11.29 -13.52
CA ASP A 27 -15.57 12.37 -12.57
C ASP A 27 -16.00 11.86 -11.17
N ASP A 28 -16.10 10.54 -11.01
CA ASP A 28 -16.56 9.90 -9.77
C ASP A 28 -15.50 10.04 -8.64
N PRO A 29 -15.73 10.86 -7.60
CA PRO A 29 -14.73 11.12 -6.57
C PRO A 29 -14.38 9.88 -5.74
N TYR A 30 -15.32 8.93 -5.59
CA TYR A 30 -15.07 7.68 -4.87
C TYR A 30 -14.05 6.83 -5.62
N LYS A 31 -14.26 6.68 -6.92
CA LYS A 31 -13.38 5.90 -7.79
C LYS A 31 -11.99 6.53 -7.91
N ILE A 32 -11.90 7.86 -8.01
CA ILE A 32 -10.62 8.58 -8.02
C ILE A 32 -9.92 8.42 -6.66
N TRP A 33 -10.63 8.62 -5.55
CA TRP A 33 -10.04 8.47 -4.22
C TRP A 33 -9.53 7.06 -3.97
N LEU A 34 -10.29 6.03 -4.36
CA LEU A 34 -9.87 4.64 -4.28
C LEU A 34 -8.56 4.39 -5.04
N SER A 35 -8.44 4.87 -6.28
CA SER A 35 -7.21 4.69 -7.06
C SER A 35 -6.02 5.39 -6.41
N GLU A 36 -6.21 6.61 -5.89
CA GLU A 36 -5.14 7.35 -5.21
C GLU A 36 -4.65 6.62 -3.95
N ILE A 37 -5.56 6.05 -3.15
CA ILE A 37 -5.16 5.23 -2.00
C ILE A 37 -4.44 3.96 -2.45
N MET A 38 -4.93 3.26 -3.47
CA MET A 38 -4.30 2.04 -3.98
C MET A 38 -2.92 2.29 -4.57
N LEU A 39 -2.69 3.45 -5.21
CA LEU A 39 -1.41 3.83 -5.83
C LEU A 39 -0.33 4.27 -4.83
N GLN A 40 -0.69 4.53 -3.57
CA GLN A 40 0.31 4.83 -2.54
C GLN A 40 1.33 3.68 -2.41
N GLN A 41 2.59 3.96 -2.74
CA GLN A 41 3.69 2.99 -2.71
C GLN A 41 3.42 1.69 -3.51
N THR A 42 2.54 1.75 -4.52
CA THR A 42 2.15 0.58 -5.33
C THR A 42 2.18 0.95 -6.81
N GLN A 43 2.71 0.06 -7.66
CA GLN A 43 2.82 0.33 -9.09
C GLN A 43 1.46 0.25 -9.78
N VAL A 44 1.23 1.09 -10.79
CA VAL A 44 0.00 1.13 -11.60
C VAL A 44 -0.40 -0.25 -12.12
N LYS A 45 0.55 -1.01 -12.71
CA LYS A 45 0.29 -2.36 -13.24
C LYS A 45 -0.27 -3.33 -12.19
N THR A 46 0.15 -3.17 -10.93
CA THR A 46 -0.34 -3.99 -9.82
C THR A 46 -1.72 -3.50 -9.38
N VAL A 47 -1.98 -2.20 -9.38
CA VAL A 47 -3.25 -1.62 -8.93
C VAL A 47 -4.41 -1.91 -9.87
N VAL A 48 -4.22 -1.83 -11.19
CA VAL A 48 -5.31 -1.97 -12.19
C VAL A 48 -6.23 -3.19 -11.94
N PRO A 49 -5.73 -4.43 -11.80
CA PRO A 49 -6.61 -5.57 -11.56
C PRO A 49 -7.34 -5.50 -10.21
N TYR A 50 -6.72 -4.94 -9.16
CA TYR A 50 -7.35 -4.77 -7.85
C TYR A 50 -8.47 -3.73 -7.90
N TYR A 51 -8.20 -2.59 -8.54
CA TYR A 51 -9.16 -1.53 -8.75
C TYR A 51 -10.40 -2.03 -9.48
N ASN A 52 -10.21 -2.75 -10.59
CA ASN A 52 -11.32 -3.27 -11.39
C ASN A 52 -12.21 -4.25 -10.59
N ARG A 53 -11.60 -5.21 -9.87
CA ARG A 53 -12.35 -6.13 -9.02
C ARG A 53 -13.07 -5.40 -7.88
N TRP A 54 -12.41 -4.41 -7.27
CA TRP A 54 -12.97 -3.62 -6.18
C TRP A 54 -14.20 -2.83 -6.64
N VAL A 55 -14.09 -2.05 -7.71
CA VAL A 55 -15.20 -1.24 -8.21
C VAL A 55 -16.37 -2.11 -8.68
N LYS A 56 -16.10 -3.30 -9.23
CA LYS A 56 -17.15 -4.28 -9.55
C LYS A 56 -17.90 -4.76 -8.30
N ARG A 57 -17.18 -5.07 -7.21
CA ARG A 57 -17.78 -5.59 -5.97
C ARG A 57 -18.43 -4.49 -5.12
N TYR A 58 -17.79 -3.33 -5.06
CA TYR A 58 -18.17 -2.17 -4.27
C TYR A 58 -18.32 -0.95 -5.21
N PRO A 59 -19.46 -0.80 -5.90
CA PRO A 59 -19.63 0.23 -6.92
C PRO A 59 -19.74 1.66 -6.34
N SER A 60 -19.96 1.82 -5.03
CA SER A 60 -20.11 3.13 -4.38
C SER A 60 -19.45 3.20 -3.00
N ILE A 61 -19.19 4.41 -2.51
CA ILE A 61 -18.67 4.61 -1.13
C ILE A 61 -19.60 4.01 -0.07
N LYS A 62 -20.93 4.03 -0.31
CA LYS A 62 -21.94 3.39 0.55
C LYS A 62 -21.75 1.88 0.61
N SER A 63 -21.52 1.23 -0.52
CA SER A 63 -21.26 -0.22 -0.56
C SER A 63 -19.98 -0.63 0.16
N VAL A 64 -18.94 0.23 0.16
CA VAL A 64 -17.73 0.02 0.97
C VAL A 64 -18.03 0.17 2.45
N ALA A 65 -18.76 1.23 2.84
CA ALA A 65 -19.07 1.51 4.24
C ALA A 65 -19.94 0.43 4.91
N LEU A 66 -20.83 -0.21 4.14
CA LEU A 66 -21.71 -1.29 4.61
C LEU A 66 -21.01 -2.65 4.66
N ALA A 67 -19.88 -2.82 3.97
CA ALA A 67 -19.20 -4.09 3.89
C ALA A 67 -18.56 -4.50 5.22
N ASP A 68 -18.50 -5.81 5.48
CA ASP A 68 -17.71 -6.33 6.59
C ASP A 68 -16.21 -6.02 6.39
N ARG A 69 -15.50 -5.75 7.49
CA ARG A 69 -14.09 -5.37 7.45
C ARG A 69 -13.21 -6.50 6.88
N GLY A 70 -13.49 -7.76 7.22
CA GLY A 70 -12.77 -8.92 6.69
C GLY A 70 -12.94 -9.04 5.18
N ALA A 71 -14.16 -8.85 4.66
CA ALA A 71 -14.44 -8.88 3.22
C ALA A 71 -13.67 -7.77 2.47
N VAL A 72 -13.63 -6.56 3.03
CA VAL A 72 -12.88 -5.44 2.46
C VAL A 72 -11.37 -5.71 2.47
N LEU A 73 -10.83 -6.27 3.57
CA LEU A 73 -9.42 -6.68 3.65
C LEU A 73 -9.09 -7.81 2.68
N LYS A 74 -10.01 -8.74 2.44
CA LYS A 74 -9.84 -9.81 1.46
C LYS A 74 -9.74 -9.26 0.04
N MET A 75 -10.56 -8.28 -0.31
CA MET A 75 -10.45 -7.59 -1.60
C MET A 75 -9.13 -6.81 -1.77
N TRP A 76 -8.49 -6.43 -0.66
CA TRP A 76 -7.18 -5.76 -0.63
C TRP A 76 -5.99 -6.72 -0.54
N GLU A 77 -6.23 -8.01 -0.36
CA GLU A 77 -5.21 -9.01 -0.07
C GLU A 77 -4.12 -9.08 -1.14
N GLY A 78 -2.86 -8.96 -0.72
CA GLY A 78 -1.70 -8.95 -1.62
C GLY A 78 -1.28 -7.57 -2.14
N LEU A 79 -2.11 -6.52 -1.96
CA LEU A 79 -1.75 -5.15 -2.34
C LEU A 79 -0.80 -4.49 -1.33
N GLY A 80 -0.72 -5.02 -0.11
CA GLY A 80 0.16 -4.54 0.97
C GLY A 80 -0.29 -3.23 1.60
N TYR A 81 0.42 -2.81 2.65
CA TYR A 81 0.10 -1.61 3.45
C TYR A 81 -1.37 -1.55 3.87
N TYR A 82 -1.84 -2.59 4.56
CA TYR A 82 -3.25 -2.81 4.91
C TYR A 82 -3.89 -1.70 5.76
N THR A 83 -3.10 -0.88 6.45
CA THR A 83 -3.59 0.33 7.11
C THR A 83 -4.32 1.26 6.13
N ARG A 84 -3.90 1.32 4.85
CA ARG A 84 -4.61 2.07 3.80
C ARG A 84 -6.05 1.59 3.64
N CYS A 85 -6.24 0.28 3.55
CA CYS A 85 -7.55 -0.35 3.43
C CYS A 85 -8.43 -0.07 4.65
N ARG A 86 -7.89 -0.25 5.86
CA ARG A 86 -8.62 -0.01 7.11
C ARG A 86 -9.02 1.45 7.25
N ASN A 87 -8.11 2.37 6.94
CA ASN A 87 -8.37 3.81 6.98
C ASN A 87 -9.42 4.20 5.94
N PHE A 88 -9.29 3.73 4.69
CA PHE A 88 -10.27 3.99 3.64
C PHE A 88 -11.67 3.48 4.02
N HIS A 89 -11.77 2.27 4.58
CA HIS A 89 -13.05 1.73 5.05
C HIS A 89 -13.63 2.58 6.20
N THR A 90 -12.80 2.99 7.16
CA THR A 90 -13.23 3.86 8.27
C THR A 90 -13.69 5.22 7.76
N ALA A 91 -12.95 5.80 6.82
CA ALA A 91 -13.28 7.05 6.16
C ALA A 91 -14.58 6.94 5.35
N ALA A 92 -14.81 5.82 4.65
CA ALA A 92 -16.06 5.55 3.95
C ALA A 92 -17.27 5.56 4.91
N LYS A 93 -17.14 4.92 6.09
CA LYS A 93 -18.17 4.95 7.13
C LYS A 93 -18.45 6.37 7.64
N ILE A 94 -17.40 7.18 7.83
CA ILE A 94 -17.53 8.59 8.22
C ILE A 94 -18.23 9.40 7.12
N VAL A 95 -17.86 9.21 5.86
CA VAL A 95 -18.51 9.88 4.71
C VAL A 95 -20.00 9.56 4.65
N VAL A 96 -20.39 8.30 4.84
CA VAL A 96 -21.81 7.92 4.87
C VAL A 96 -22.53 8.53 6.07
N LYS A 97 -21.96 8.45 7.27
CA LYS A 97 -22.62 8.88 8.50
C LYS A 97 -22.69 10.41 8.66
N ARG A 98 -21.60 11.11 8.41
CA ARG A 98 -21.46 12.56 8.66
C ARG A 98 -21.80 13.42 7.44
N PHE A 99 -21.51 12.92 6.24
CA PHE A 99 -21.66 13.68 4.99
C PHE A 99 -22.71 13.08 4.06
N ASN A 100 -23.60 12.23 4.59
CA ASN A 100 -24.71 11.58 3.87
C ASN A 100 -24.28 10.82 2.59
N GLY A 101 -23.05 10.30 2.58
CA GLY A 101 -22.47 9.58 1.45
C GLY A 101 -21.85 10.47 0.37
N ILE A 102 -21.79 11.79 0.59
CA ILE A 102 -21.15 12.74 -0.32
C ILE A 102 -19.71 12.96 0.16
N ILE A 103 -18.74 12.73 -0.73
CA ILE A 103 -17.33 12.99 -0.42
C ILE A 103 -17.12 14.51 -0.33
N PRO A 104 -16.57 15.05 0.79
CA PRO A 104 -16.33 16.48 0.93
C PRO A 104 -15.42 17.01 -0.17
N ASN A 105 -15.75 18.19 -0.69
CA ASN A 105 -15.02 18.85 -1.78
C ASN A 105 -14.13 20.02 -1.28
N ASP A 106 -14.01 20.17 0.03
CA ASP A 106 -13.16 21.14 0.69
C ASP A 106 -11.99 20.45 1.41
N TRP A 107 -10.90 21.20 1.60
CA TRP A 107 -9.67 20.67 2.19
C TRP A 107 -9.86 20.21 3.63
N GLU A 108 -10.51 21.03 4.46
CA GLU A 108 -10.65 20.80 5.90
C GLU A 108 -11.36 19.47 6.17
N ASN A 109 -12.56 19.30 5.61
CA ASN A 109 -13.35 18.09 5.83
C ASN A 109 -12.69 16.87 5.19
N PHE A 110 -12.19 16.96 3.94
CA PHE A 110 -11.64 15.80 3.26
C PHE A 110 -10.31 15.33 3.89
N SER A 111 -9.42 16.25 4.25
CA SER A 111 -8.14 15.93 4.91
C SER A 111 -8.31 15.39 6.34
N SER A 112 -9.43 15.68 7.00
CA SER A 112 -9.74 15.12 8.32
C SER A 112 -10.05 13.62 8.30
N LEU A 113 -10.31 13.05 7.11
CA LEU A 113 -10.66 11.65 6.96
C LEU A 113 -9.44 10.74 7.20
N PRO A 114 -9.61 9.58 7.89
CA PRO A 114 -8.53 8.64 8.13
C PRO A 114 -7.81 8.22 6.84
N GLY A 115 -6.48 8.36 6.82
CA GLY A 115 -5.64 7.97 5.68
C GLY A 115 -5.61 8.98 4.52
N VAL A 116 -6.28 10.13 4.65
CA VAL A 116 -6.20 11.24 3.69
C VAL A 116 -5.15 12.23 4.18
N GLY A 117 -3.90 12.07 3.72
CA GLY A 117 -2.85 13.08 3.92
C GLY A 117 -2.82 14.11 2.78
N ASP A 118 -1.94 15.11 2.89
CA ASP A 118 -1.81 16.24 1.94
C ASP A 118 -1.78 15.82 0.47
N TYR A 119 -1.04 14.74 0.14
CA TYR A 119 -0.99 14.21 -1.22
C TYR A 119 -2.37 13.76 -1.71
N THR A 120 -3.04 12.90 -0.93
CA THR A 120 -4.34 12.35 -1.31
C THR A 120 -5.38 13.47 -1.39
N ALA A 121 -5.36 14.40 -0.43
CA ALA A 121 -6.23 15.57 -0.44
C ALA A 121 -6.04 16.39 -1.72
N ALA A 122 -4.81 16.81 -2.02
CA ALA A 122 -4.51 17.58 -3.22
C ALA A 122 -4.88 16.82 -4.50
N ALA A 123 -4.55 15.53 -4.60
CA ALA A 123 -4.83 14.71 -5.77
C ALA A 123 -6.34 14.59 -6.02
N VAL A 124 -7.11 14.12 -5.03
CA VAL A 124 -8.55 13.92 -5.19
C VAL A 124 -9.28 15.23 -5.40
N LEU A 125 -8.98 16.28 -4.61
CA LEU A 125 -9.65 17.58 -4.74
C LEU A 125 -9.34 18.25 -6.08
N SER A 126 -8.14 18.10 -6.62
CA SER A 126 -7.81 18.66 -7.94
C SER A 126 -8.39 17.87 -9.10
N ILE A 127 -8.43 16.54 -9.01
CA ILE A 127 -8.91 15.67 -10.09
C ILE A 127 -10.44 15.62 -10.12
N ALA A 128 -11.08 15.43 -8.96
CA ALA A 128 -12.53 15.20 -8.88
C ALA A 128 -13.33 16.50 -8.71
N PHE A 129 -12.72 17.54 -8.13
CA PHE A 129 -13.44 18.76 -7.74
C PHE A 129 -12.81 20.06 -8.29
N ASN A 130 -11.85 19.93 -9.21
CA ASN A 130 -11.16 21.04 -9.87
C ASN A 130 -10.59 22.09 -8.88
N LYS A 131 -10.13 21.66 -7.70
CA LYS A 131 -9.47 22.55 -6.73
C LYS A 131 -7.99 22.70 -7.08
N PRO A 132 -7.41 23.91 -7.12
CA PRO A 132 -6.03 24.14 -7.55
C PRO A 132 -4.99 23.80 -6.46
N TYR A 133 -5.07 22.60 -5.89
CA TYR A 133 -4.09 22.09 -4.93
C TYR A 133 -3.00 21.29 -5.64
N ALA A 134 -1.75 21.69 -5.48
CA ALA A 134 -0.60 21.03 -6.08
C ALA A 134 -0.29 19.67 -5.41
N VAL A 135 -0.03 18.64 -6.20
CA VAL A 135 0.39 17.32 -5.67
C VAL A 135 1.89 17.27 -5.40
N MET A 136 2.27 16.61 -4.30
CA MET A 136 3.65 16.45 -3.85
C MET A 136 4.03 14.99 -3.59
N ASP A 137 3.82 14.13 -4.61
CA ASP A 137 4.24 12.73 -4.59
C ASP A 137 5.74 12.56 -4.92
N GLY A 138 6.23 11.32 -4.93
CA GLY A 138 7.63 11.03 -5.28
C GLY A 138 7.99 11.40 -6.72
N ASN A 139 7.03 11.36 -7.66
CA ASN A 139 7.23 11.74 -9.04
C ASN A 139 7.34 13.26 -9.20
N ALA A 140 6.38 14.01 -8.66
CA ALA A 140 6.35 15.47 -8.68
C ALA A 140 7.58 16.07 -7.98
N LYS A 141 7.93 15.56 -6.80
CA LYS A 141 9.16 15.97 -6.09
C LYS A 141 10.38 15.78 -6.98
N ARG A 142 10.54 14.63 -7.63
CA ARG A 142 11.70 14.35 -8.51
C ARG A 142 11.72 15.25 -9.75
N VAL A 143 10.59 15.37 -10.45
CA VAL A 143 10.45 16.23 -11.63
C VAL A 143 10.82 17.66 -11.30
N MET A 144 10.24 18.22 -10.23
CA MET A 144 10.49 19.60 -9.84
C MET A 144 11.87 19.82 -9.25
N SER A 145 12.44 18.84 -8.53
CA SER A 145 13.85 18.91 -8.12
C SER A 145 14.78 19.03 -9.31
N ARG A 146 14.54 18.28 -10.39
CA ARG A 146 15.34 18.35 -11.62
C ARG A 146 15.16 19.67 -12.34
N ILE A 147 13.93 20.13 -12.50
CA ILE A 147 13.63 21.42 -13.15
C ILE A 147 14.30 22.57 -12.40
N LEU A 148 14.17 22.59 -11.07
CA LEU A 148 14.67 23.68 -10.22
C LEU A 148 16.15 23.55 -9.85
N GLY A 149 16.80 22.42 -10.15
CA GLY A 149 18.19 22.13 -9.80
C GLY A 149 18.42 21.88 -8.31
N ILE A 150 17.41 21.35 -7.61
CA ILE A 150 17.44 21.07 -6.17
C ILE A 150 17.97 19.66 -5.93
N LYS A 151 19.12 19.53 -5.25
CA LYS A 151 19.71 18.22 -4.89
C LYS A 151 19.13 17.63 -3.61
N ASN A 152 19.00 18.44 -2.56
CA ASN A 152 18.64 17.96 -1.22
C ASN A 152 17.18 18.29 -0.90
N LEU A 153 16.37 17.28 -0.60
CA LEU A 153 14.96 17.44 -0.23
C LEU A 153 14.78 17.79 1.25
N THR A 154 15.38 18.90 1.69
CA THR A 154 15.11 19.48 3.01
C THR A 154 13.68 20.03 3.09
N SER A 155 13.15 20.24 4.30
CA SER A 155 11.81 20.84 4.49
C SER A 155 11.66 22.18 3.76
N TRP A 156 12.71 23.02 3.79
CA TRP A 156 12.75 24.28 3.03
C TRP A 156 12.64 24.06 1.52
N ASN A 157 13.42 23.12 0.96
CA ASN A 157 13.37 22.82 -0.47
C ASN A 157 12.04 22.19 -0.90
N LEU A 158 11.44 21.35 -0.06
CA LEU A 158 10.10 20.81 -0.30
C LEU A 158 9.04 21.92 -0.33
N SER A 159 9.10 22.86 0.63
CA SER A 159 8.24 24.05 0.64
C SER A 159 8.42 24.89 -0.62
N ARG A 160 9.67 25.10 -1.08
CA ARG A 160 9.97 25.81 -2.32
C ARG A 160 9.39 25.11 -3.56
N ILE A 161 9.49 23.79 -3.64
CA ILE A 161 8.88 23.01 -4.72
C ILE A 161 7.36 23.17 -4.68
N ASN A 162 6.75 23.00 -3.51
CA ASN A 162 5.30 23.13 -3.34
C ASN A 162 4.82 24.53 -3.77
N LYS A 163 5.45 25.59 -3.25
CA LYS A 163 5.16 26.98 -3.62
C LYS A 163 5.29 27.21 -5.13
N THR A 164 6.29 26.61 -5.77
CA THR A 164 6.44 26.71 -7.23
C THR A 164 5.27 26.06 -7.95
N LEU A 165 4.88 24.85 -7.56
CA LEU A 165 3.74 24.15 -8.16
C LEU A 165 2.42 24.89 -7.90
N SER A 166 2.19 25.37 -6.68
CA SER A 166 1.01 26.16 -6.31
C SER A 166 0.89 27.47 -7.10
N ASN A 167 2.01 28.07 -7.50
CA ASN A 167 1.99 29.29 -8.30
C ASN A 167 1.75 29.07 -9.80
N ILE A 168 1.90 27.83 -10.30
CA ILE A 168 1.78 27.53 -11.74
C ILE A 168 0.61 26.60 -12.08
N ILE A 169 -0.02 25.99 -11.08
CA ILE A 169 -1.17 25.11 -11.30
C ILE A 169 -2.32 25.93 -11.92
N PRO A 170 -2.89 25.51 -13.06
CA PRO A 170 -4.00 26.22 -13.69
C PRO A 170 -5.28 26.10 -12.87
N GLU A 171 -6.06 27.18 -12.79
CA GLU A 171 -7.34 27.20 -12.07
C GLU A 171 -8.40 26.29 -12.70
N HIS A 172 -8.44 26.22 -14.05
CA HIS A 172 -9.50 25.50 -14.77
C HIS A 172 -9.19 24.02 -15.07
N THR A 173 -7.92 23.61 -14.99
CA THR A 173 -7.52 22.21 -15.26
C THR A 173 -6.48 21.68 -14.27
N PRO A 174 -6.66 21.88 -12.94
CA PRO A 174 -5.64 21.53 -11.96
C PRO A 174 -5.40 20.02 -11.89
N GLY A 175 -6.45 19.20 -12.03
CA GLY A 175 -6.35 17.75 -12.08
C GLY A 175 -5.47 17.25 -13.23
N ASN A 176 -5.70 17.76 -14.46
CA ASN A 176 -4.87 17.43 -15.62
C ASN A 176 -3.42 17.85 -15.42
N PHE A 177 -3.18 19.03 -14.84
CA PHE A 177 -1.83 19.49 -14.54
C PHE A 177 -1.14 18.55 -13.55
N ASN A 178 -1.77 18.23 -12.41
CA ASN A 178 -1.20 17.32 -11.41
C ASN A 178 -0.92 15.94 -12.00
N GLN A 179 -1.88 15.37 -12.75
CA GLN A 179 -1.69 14.09 -13.41
C GLN A 179 -0.56 14.14 -14.44
N SER A 180 -0.40 15.24 -15.19
CA SER A 180 0.69 15.40 -16.16
C SER A 180 2.07 15.39 -15.51
N VAL A 181 2.22 16.06 -14.36
CA VAL A 181 3.48 16.08 -13.59
C VAL A 181 3.82 14.67 -13.07
N MET A 182 2.83 13.97 -12.53
CA MET A 182 3.01 12.59 -12.05
C MET A 182 3.32 11.62 -13.20
N GLU A 183 2.60 11.73 -14.32
CA GLU A 183 2.80 10.91 -15.52
C GLU A 183 4.19 11.13 -16.11
N LEU A 184 4.65 12.39 -16.20
CA LEU A 184 5.98 12.73 -16.68
C LEU A 184 7.05 12.07 -15.81
N GLY A 185 6.91 12.14 -14.49
CA GLY A 185 7.81 11.45 -13.56
C GLY A 185 7.79 9.93 -13.72
N ALA A 186 6.62 9.35 -13.95
CA ALA A 186 6.45 7.91 -14.07
C ALA A 186 7.00 7.33 -15.39
N THR A 187 6.95 8.09 -16.48
CA THR A 187 7.20 7.57 -17.85
C THR A 187 8.49 8.08 -18.49
N LEU A 188 8.84 9.36 -18.33
CA LEU A 188 10.01 9.96 -18.98
C LEU A 188 11.08 10.38 -17.97
N CYS A 189 10.69 11.09 -16.92
CA CYS A 189 11.56 11.63 -15.89
C CYS A 189 11.76 10.60 -14.75
N THR A 190 12.16 9.38 -15.11
CA THR A 190 12.33 8.23 -14.23
C THR A 190 13.52 8.40 -13.26
N PRO A 191 13.59 7.66 -12.14
CA PRO A 191 14.69 7.77 -11.18
C PRO A 191 16.08 7.50 -11.79
N ARG A 192 16.17 6.56 -12.73
CA ARG A 192 17.40 6.20 -13.45
C ARG A 192 17.17 6.29 -14.95
N SER A 193 18.18 6.76 -15.68
CA SER A 193 18.16 6.90 -17.13
C SER A 193 16.92 7.64 -17.67
N PRO A 194 16.64 8.88 -17.22
CA PRO A 194 15.49 9.63 -17.70
C PRO A 194 15.60 9.93 -19.20
N SER A 195 14.48 9.83 -19.91
CA SER A 195 14.38 10.10 -21.35
C SER A 195 14.30 11.61 -21.64
N CYS A 196 15.34 12.37 -21.25
CA CYS A 196 15.34 13.83 -21.31
C CYS A 196 15.13 14.39 -22.72
N ASN A 197 15.62 13.71 -23.76
CA ASN A 197 15.44 14.14 -25.15
C ASN A 197 13.98 14.12 -25.61
N LYS A 198 13.13 13.30 -24.97
CA LYS A 198 11.69 13.21 -25.22
C LYS A 198 10.87 14.06 -24.24
N CYS A 199 11.51 14.68 -23.26
CA CYS A 199 10.81 15.40 -22.19
C CYS A 199 10.36 16.78 -22.70
N PRO A 200 9.07 17.14 -22.58
CA PRO A 200 8.57 18.45 -23.02
C PRO A 200 9.13 19.62 -22.21
N LEU A 201 9.77 19.35 -21.07
CA LEU A 201 10.33 20.34 -20.16
C LEU A 201 11.87 20.40 -20.17
N SER A 202 12.52 19.70 -21.12
CA SER A 202 13.99 19.58 -21.17
C SER A 202 14.70 20.94 -21.30
N PHE A 203 14.19 21.83 -22.15
CA PHE A 203 14.79 23.15 -22.41
C PHE A 203 14.96 24.01 -21.14
N GLY A 204 13.98 23.97 -20.24
CA GLY A 204 14.00 24.70 -18.98
C GLY A 204 14.68 23.94 -17.84
N CYS A 205 14.95 22.64 -17.98
CA CYS A 205 15.37 21.79 -16.87
C CYS A 205 16.83 22.02 -16.47
N LYS A 206 17.07 22.56 -15.26
CA LYS A 206 18.44 22.80 -14.79
C LYS A 206 19.27 21.53 -14.65
N ALA A 207 18.67 20.42 -14.22
CA ALA A 207 19.37 19.15 -14.09
C ALA A 207 19.68 18.50 -15.44
N PHE A 208 18.94 18.83 -16.51
CA PHE A 208 19.30 18.36 -17.85
C PHE A 208 20.56 19.06 -18.35
N LYS A 209 20.70 20.37 -18.09
CA LYS A 209 21.87 21.18 -18.48
C LYS A 209 23.19 20.74 -17.84
N THR A 210 23.16 19.91 -16.79
CA THR A 210 24.36 19.37 -16.16
C THR A 210 24.83 18.06 -16.77
N ASN A 211 24.11 17.52 -17.76
CA ASN A 211 24.30 16.17 -18.31
C ASN A 211 24.24 15.04 -17.26
N LYS A 212 23.73 15.32 -16.05
CA LYS A 212 23.59 14.35 -14.94
C LYS A 212 22.24 14.53 -14.22
N PRO A 213 21.09 14.40 -14.92
CA PRO A 213 19.77 14.65 -14.33
C PRO A 213 19.39 13.65 -13.22
N ASP A 214 19.97 12.46 -13.23
CA ASP A 214 19.78 11.41 -12.23
C ASP A 214 20.46 11.69 -10.88
N TYR A 215 21.33 12.71 -10.80
CA TYR A 215 21.90 13.20 -9.54
C TYR A 215 20.91 14.08 -8.75
N TYR A 216 19.72 14.33 -9.30
CA TYR A 216 18.68 15.18 -8.74
C TYR A 216 17.34 14.42 -8.61
N PRO A 217 16.72 14.41 -7.42
CA PRO A 217 17.33 14.72 -6.12
C PRO A 217 18.39 13.67 -5.76
N LYS A 218 19.31 14.01 -4.85
CA LYS A 218 20.30 13.07 -4.33
C LYS A 218 19.55 11.90 -3.66
N PRO A 219 19.82 10.63 -4.04
CA PRO A 219 19.20 9.49 -3.37
C PRO A 219 19.52 9.48 -1.88
N ALA A 220 18.52 9.18 -1.05
CA ALA A 220 18.74 8.97 0.37
C ALA A 220 19.65 7.76 0.59
N ALA A 221 20.54 7.83 1.59
CA ALA A 221 21.35 6.69 1.99
C ALA A 221 20.45 5.53 2.43
N LYS A 222 20.78 4.31 2.00
CA LYS A 222 20.05 3.11 2.43
C LYS A 222 20.38 2.84 3.89
N LYS A 223 19.36 2.87 4.75
CA LYS A 223 19.48 2.37 6.13
C LYS A 223 19.61 0.85 6.12
N ARG A 224 20.41 0.28 7.04
CA ARG A 224 20.40 -1.17 7.29
C ARG A 224 18.99 -1.58 7.72
N LYS A 225 18.45 -2.62 7.09
CA LYS A 225 17.14 -3.18 7.44
C LYS A 225 17.37 -4.33 8.43
N PRO A 226 16.74 -4.31 9.62
CA PRO A 226 16.79 -5.47 10.50
C PRO A 226 16.16 -6.69 9.83
N HIS A 227 16.62 -7.85 10.26
CA HIS A 227 16.12 -9.15 9.84
C HIS A 227 15.66 -9.92 11.09
N TYR A 228 14.51 -10.60 11.00
CA TYR A 228 13.96 -11.37 12.10
C TYR A 228 13.64 -12.80 11.65
N THR A 229 13.88 -13.77 12.52
CA THR A 229 13.42 -15.14 12.33
C THR A 229 12.06 -15.28 13.02
N ILE A 230 11.06 -15.76 12.29
CA ILE A 230 9.70 -15.96 12.77
C ILE A 230 9.36 -17.44 12.65
N VAL A 231 8.68 -18.00 13.65
CA VAL A 231 8.16 -19.37 13.65
C VAL A 231 6.64 -19.33 13.78
N ALA A 232 5.94 -20.24 13.11
CA ALA A 232 4.51 -20.45 13.35
C ALA A 232 4.11 -21.91 13.23
N GLY A 233 3.05 -22.26 13.97
CA GLY A 233 2.49 -23.60 14.04
C GLY A 233 1.14 -23.67 13.34
N ILE A 234 1.01 -24.62 12.43
CA ILE A 234 -0.26 -25.06 11.89
C ILE A 234 -0.73 -26.17 12.82
N ILE A 235 -1.58 -25.80 13.77
CA ILE A 235 -2.05 -26.67 14.84
C ILE A 235 -3.30 -27.38 14.36
N TRP A 236 -3.20 -28.69 14.19
CA TRP A 236 -4.27 -29.53 13.66
C TRP A 236 -5.13 -30.14 14.75
N ARG A 237 -6.42 -30.23 14.44
CA ARG A 237 -7.45 -31.01 15.12
C ARG A 237 -8.28 -31.66 14.02
N ASP A 238 -8.14 -32.97 13.90
CA ASP A 238 -8.71 -33.76 12.80
C ASP A 238 -8.34 -33.16 11.42
N ASN A 239 -9.33 -32.81 10.60
CA ASN A 239 -9.15 -32.22 9.28
C ASN A 239 -9.13 -30.68 9.27
N THR A 240 -9.11 -30.06 10.46
CA THR A 240 -9.09 -28.60 10.61
C THR A 240 -7.81 -28.13 11.28
N PHE A 241 -7.41 -26.89 11.02
CA PHE A 241 -6.31 -26.24 11.71
C PHE A 241 -6.72 -24.88 12.25
N PHE A 242 -6.05 -24.49 13.34
CA PHE A 242 -6.34 -23.26 14.05
C PHE A 242 -5.70 -22.04 13.37
N ILE A 243 -6.49 -20.97 13.27
CA ILE A 243 -6.04 -19.64 12.86
C ILE A 243 -6.58 -18.58 13.82
N GLN A 244 -5.87 -17.46 13.89
CA GLN A 244 -6.26 -16.32 14.71
C GLN A 244 -6.12 -15.02 13.96
N ARG A 245 -6.92 -14.01 14.33
CA ARG A 245 -6.89 -12.70 13.71
C ARG A 245 -5.98 -11.76 14.50
N ARG A 246 -5.06 -11.10 13.80
CA ARG A 246 -4.15 -10.12 14.41
C ARG A 246 -4.93 -8.97 15.04
N PRO A 247 -4.53 -8.47 16.22
CA PRO A 247 -5.10 -7.27 16.81
C PRO A 247 -5.08 -6.07 15.85
N GLU A 248 -6.12 -5.23 15.87
CA GLU A 248 -6.32 -4.15 14.89
C GLU A 248 -5.17 -3.12 14.84
N LYS A 249 -4.54 -2.86 15.98
CA LYS A 249 -3.42 -1.92 16.11
C LYS A 249 -2.06 -2.55 15.83
N ALA A 250 -1.99 -3.88 15.72
CA ALA A 250 -0.75 -4.58 15.43
C ALA A 250 -0.32 -4.36 13.97
N MET A 251 0.95 -4.67 13.68
CA MET A 251 1.39 -4.78 12.29
C MET A 251 0.45 -5.74 11.54
N LEU A 252 0.07 -5.44 10.29
CA LEU A 252 -0.88 -6.28 9.55
C LEU A 252 -2.22 -6.55 10.28
N GLY A 253 -2.64 -5.66 11.19
CA GLY A 253 -3.85 -5.81 11.99
C GLY A 253 -5.11 -6.12 11.17
N GLY A 254 -5.94 -7.01 11.70
CA GLY A 254 -7.17 -7.49 11.06
C GLY A 254 -6.98 -8.61 10.03
N LEU A 255 -5.73 -8.97 9.67
CA LEU A 255 -5.44 -10.18 8.89
C LEU A 255 -5.47 -11.42 9.78
N TRP A 256 -5.60 -12.59 9.17
CA TRP A 256 -5.49 -13.88 9.83
C TRP A 256 -4.06 -14.41 9.75
N GLU A 257 -3.66 -15.18 10.75
CA GLU A 257 -2.35 -15.82 10.83
C GLU A 257 -2.41 -17.15 11.58
N PHE A 258 -1.30 -17.87 11.49
CA PHE A 258 -1.02 -19.02 12.33
C PHE A 258 -0.41 -18.54 13.64
N PRO A 259 -0.70 -19.18 14.78
CA PRO A 259 -0.03 -18.89 16.05
C PRO A 259 1.48 -19.00 15.95
N GLY A 260 2.18 -18.06 16.58
CA GLY A 260 3.64 -18.01 16.60
C GLY A 260 4.19 -16.59 16.57
N GLY A 261 5.52 -16.49 16.68
CA GLY A 261 6.16 -15.19 16.79
C GLY A 261 7.66 -15.23 16.54
N LYS A 262 8.36 -14.27 17.17
CA LYS A 262 9.76 -13.99 16.87
C LYS A 262 10.66 -14.88 17.70
N VAL A 263 11.65 -15.48 17.06
CA VAL A 263 12.70 -16.23 17.74
C VAL A 263 13.61 -15.27 18.50
N GLU A 264 13.83 -15.54 19.78
CA GLU A 264 14.73 -14.74 20.63
C GLU A 264 16.21 -15.13 20.44
N GLU A 265 17.11 -14.29 20.91
CA GLU A 265 18.55 -14.54 20.78
C GLU A 265 18.96 -15.76 21.61
N GLY A 266 19.64 -16.72 20.97
CA GLY A 266 20.03 -17.98 21.62
C GLY A 266 18.93 -19.05 21.69
N GLU A 267 17.71 -18.75 21.24
CA GLU A 267 16.58 -19.67 21.27
C GLU A 267 16.55 -20.59 20.02
N SER A 268 16.22 -21.88 20.21
CA SER A 268 15.98 -22.78 19.07
C SER A 268 14.60 -22.53 18.46
N LEU A 269 14.43 -22.85 17.17
CA LEU A 269 13.15 -22.64 16.48
C LEU A 269 11.97 -23.37 17.16
N GLU A 270 12.21 -24.59 17.66
CA GLU A 270 11.17 -25.38 18.33
C GLU A 270 10.84 -24.86 19.73
N ALA A 271 11.83 -24.34 20.45
CA ALA A 271 11.61 -23.71 21.75
C ALA A 271 10.78 -22.42 21.58
N ALA A 272 11.16 -21.58 20.62
CA ALA A 272 10.41 -20.37 20.25
C ALA A 272 8.96 -20.70 19.88
N LEU A 273 8.76 -21.73 19.05
CA LEU A 273 7.43 -22.14 18.60
C LEU A 273 6.55 -22.56 19.78
N LYS A 274 7.07 -23.38 20.70
CA LYS A 274 6.33 -23.83 21.88
C LYS A 274 6.01 -22.66 22.82
N ARG A 275 6.96 -21.74 23.02
CA ARG A 275 6.79 -20.54 23.86
C ARG A 275 5.68 -19.64 23.30
N GLU A 276 5.80 -19.25 22.04
CA GLU A 276 4.84 -18.35 21.38
C GLU A 276 3.42 -18.94 21.35
N ILE A 277 3.27 -20.22 21.00
CA ILE A 277 1.95 -20.87 21.00
C ILE A 277 1.37 -20.97 22.41
N LYS A 278 2.20 -21.20 23.43
CA LYS A 278 1.74 -21.20 24.83
C LYS A 278 1.26 -19.82 25.25
N GLU A 279 1.98 -18.77 24.88
CA GLU A 279 1.63 -17.39 25.20
C GLU A 279 0.33 -16.94 24.50
N GLU A 280 0.16 -17.29 23.22
CA GLU A 280 -1.00 -16.87 22.41
C GLU A 280 -2.24 -17.76 22.60
N CYS A 281 -2.05 -19.08 22.72
CA CYS A 281 -3.14 -20.06 22.71
C CYS A 281 -3.31 -20.78 24.06
N GLY A 282 -2.43 -20.56 25.04
CA GLY A 282 -2.49 -21.20 26.35
C GLY A 282 -2.07 -22.68 26.38
N VAL A 283 -1.61 -23.24 25.25
CA VAL A 283 -1.25 -24.67 25.14
C VAL A 283 0.18 -24.86 24.66
N VAL A 284 0.80 -25.97 25.06
CA VAL A 284 2.09 -26.41 24.49
C VAL A 284 1.82 -27.47 23.42
N PRO A 285 2.08 -27.20 22.13
CA PRO A 285 1.76 -28.14 21.06
C PRO A 285 2.78 -29.28 20.98
N SER A 286 2.35 -30.42 20.42
CA SER A 286 3.26 -31.47 19.93
C SER A 286 3.69 -31.13 18.50
N ILE A 287 4.97 -30.85 18.30
CA ILE A 287 5.55 -30.60 16.97
C ILE A 287 5.69 -31.93 16.24
N LYS A 288 5.16 -32.03 15.03
CA LYS A 288 5.18 -33.27 14.23
C LYS A 288 6.16 -33.21 13.08
N LYS A 289 6.09 -32.15 12.28
CA LYS A 289 6.89 -32.03 11.06
C LYS A 289 7.21 -30.58 10.75
N ARG A 290 8.45 -30.31 10.35
CA ARG A 290 8.82 -29.01 9.78
C ARG A 290 8.32 -28.93 8.33
N ILE A 291 7.58 -27.87 8.01
CA ILE A 291 7.06 -27.61 6.65
C ILE A 291 8.18 -27.04 5.77
N GLY A 292 8.89 -26.05 6.29
CA GLY A 292 9.93 -25.33 5.56
C GLY A 292 10.14 -23.92 6.09
N ALA A 293 10.81 -23.09 5.30
CA ALA A 293 10.99 -21.68 5.57
C ALA A 293 10.81 -20.84 4.31
N VAL A 294 10.30 -19.63 4.46
CA VAL A 294 10.14 -18.67 3.37
C VAL A 294 10.70 -17.31 3.74
N ASP A 295 11.51 -16.74 2.85
CA ASP A 295 11.97 -15.37 3.02
C ASP A 295 10.91 -14.37 2.57
N HIS A 296 10.70 -13.32 3.36
CA HIS A 296 9.81 -12.23 3.02
C HIS A 296 10.42 -10.88 3.39
N SER A 297 10.22 -9.86 2.54
CA SER A 297 10.75 -8.52 2.78
C SER A 297 9.62 -7.50 2.85
N TYR A 298 9.62 -6.74 3.93
CA TYR A 298 8.80 -5.53 4.09
C TYR A 298 9.65 -4.29 3.78
N SER A 299 9.00 -3.13 3.74
CA SER A 299 9.69 -1.84 3.50
C SER A 299 10.79 -1.57 4.54
N HIS A 300 10.52 -1.88 5.81
CA HIS A 300 11.38 -1.50 6.95
C HIS A 300 12.22 -2.64 7.53
N PHE A 301 11.89 -3.91 7.26
CA PHE A 301 12.60 -5.09 7.76
C PHE A 301 12.39 -6.28 6.84
N SER A 302 13.13 -7.36 7.05
CA SER A 302 12.88 -8.66 6.41
C SER A 302 12.66 -9.75 7.46
N ILE A 303 12.02 -10.84 7.05
CA ILE A 303 11.83 -12.02 7.88
C ILE A 303 12.21 -13.30 7.14
N THR A 304 12.65 -14.29 7.90
CA THR A 304 12.61 -15.70 7.51
C THR A 304 11.49 -16.35 8.30
N PHE A 305 10.49 -16.89 7.62
CA PHE A 305 9.28 -17.42 8.22
C PHE A 305 9.25 -18.94 8.16
N HIS A 306 9.39 -19.60 9.31
CA HIS A 306 9.42 -21.05 9.46
C HIS A 306 8.05 -21.59 9.85
N GLY A 307 7.57 -22.60 9.12
CA GLY A 307 6.29 -23.26 9.41
C GLY A 307 6.49 -24.68 9.95
N TYR A 308 5.62 -25.07 10.87
CA TYR A 308 5.60 -26.40 11.47
C TYR A 308 4.17 -26.94 11.50
N HIS A 309 4.02 -28.23 11.24
CA HIS A 309 2.81 -28.97 11.58
C HIS A 309 2.87 -29.37 13.06
N CYS A 310 1.80 -29.05 13.76
CA CYS A 310 1.62 -29.27 15.18
C CYS A 310 0.27 -29.96 15.43
N ILE A 311 0.14 -30.63 16.57
CA ILE A 311 -1.16 -31.05 17.11
C ILE A 311 -1.28 -30.60 18.56
N GLU A 312 -2.51 -30.56 19.06
CA GLU A 312 -2.79 -30.40 20.49
C GLU A 312 -2.18 -31.56 21.30
N ASN A 313 -1.69 -31.27 22.50
CA ASN A 313 -1.01 -32.25 23.37
C ASN A 313 -1.68 -32.31 24.74
N GLY A 314 -2.82 -33.01 24.81
CA GLY A 314 -3.66 -33.09 26.01
C GLY A 314 -4.61 -31.90 26.11
N ASP A 315 -4.08 -30.70 26.35
CA ASP A 315 -4.87 -29.48 26.45
C ASP A 315 -5.37 -29.02 25.07
N LYS A 316 -6.66 -28.65 25.02
CA LYS A 316 -7.30 -28.12 23.81
C LYS A 316 -7.24 -26.60 23.79
N ILE A 317 -6.94 -26.04 22.63
CA ILE A 317 -7.11 -24.62 22.35
C ILE A 317 -8.61 -24.34 22.34
N ASN A 318 -9.02 -23.49 23.27
CA ASN A 318 -10.37 -22.95 23.30
C ASN A 318 -10.51 -21.91 22.19
N GLU A 319 -11.64 -21.93 21.48
CA GLU A 319 -11.98 -20.81 20.61
C GLU A 319 -12.14 -19.55 21.46
N VAL A 320 -11.26 -18.60 21.23
CA VAL A 320 -11.35 -17.24 21.77
C VAL A 320 -11.89 -16.31 20.71
N ASP A 321 -12.40 -15.16 21.14
CA ASP A 321 -12.84 -14.11 20.22
C ASP A 321 -11.75 -13.83 19.17
N HIS A 322 -12.14 -13.95 17.90
CA HIS A 322 -11.28 -13.75 16.73
C HIS A 322 -10.31 -14.90 16.40
N SER A 323 -10.68 -16.12 16.75
CA SER A 323 -10.06 -17.35 16.25
C SER A 323 -11.03 -18.21 15.44
N ALA A 324 -10.52 -19.18 14.69
CA ALA A 324 -11.34 -20.15 13.96
C ALA A 324 -10.55 -21.43 13.69
N TRP A 325 -11.26 -22.57 13.68
CA TRP A 325 -10.78 -23.82 13.10
C TRP A 325 -11.27 -23.93 11.66
N ILE A 326 -10.35 -24.08 10.72
CA ILE A 326 -10.68 -24.08 9.28
C ILE A 326 -10.08 -25.28 8.56
N THR A 327 -10.71 -25.69 7.47
CA THR A 327 -10.13 -26.65 6.53
C THR A 327 -9.22 -25.94 5.52
N PRO A 328 -8.32 -26.67 4.83
CA PRO A 328 -7.51 -26.08 3.75
C PRO A 328 -8.32 -25.36 2.67
N ASP A 329 -9.49 -25.89 2.31
CA ASP A 329 -10.36 -25.30 1.27
C ASP A 329 -11.01 -23.98 1.71
N GLN A 330 -10.99 -23.67 3.00
CA GLN A 330 -11.54 -22.42 3.54
C GLN A 330 -10.51 -21.28 3.59
N ILE A 331 -9.22 -21.52 3.31
CA ILE A 331 -8.16 -20.49 3.38
C ILE A 331 -8.51 -19.24 2.57
N ASP A 332 -9.07 -19.43 1.38
CA ASP A 332 -9.42 -18.33 0.48
C ASP A 332 -10.59 -17.47 0.99
N GLN A 333 -11.24 -17.84 2.09
CA GLN A 333 -12.27 -17.02 2.74
C GLN A 333 -11.67 -15.99 3.70
N PHE A 334 -10.42 -16.17 4.12
CA PHE A 334 -9.76 -15.34 5.11
C PHE A 334 -8.61 -14.53 4.48
N PRO A 335 -8.42 -13.25 4.87
CA PRO A 335 -7.32 -12.44 4.39
C PRO A 335 -6.03 -12.72 5.18
N PHE A 336 -5.02 -13.28 4.52
CA PHE A 336 -3.71 -13.61 5.08
C PHE A 336 -2.59 -12.68 4.59
N PRO A 337 -1.49 -12.53 5.35
CA PRO A 337 -0.26 -11.93 4.86
C PRO A 337 0.33 -12.70 3.68
N LYS A 338 1.05 -11.98 2.80
CA LYS A 338 1.76 -12.59 1.66
C LYS A 338 2.84 -13.61 2.10
N ALA A 339 3.35 -13.52 3.32
CA ALA A 339 4.28 -14.52 3.87
C ALA A 339 3.58 -15.89 4.05
N ASN A 340 2.37 -15.91 4.62
CA ASN A 340 1.55 -17.11 4.76
C ASN A 340 1.21 -17.72 3.41
N HIS A 341 0.87 -16.91 2.40
CA HIS A 341 0.64 -17.40 1.03
C HIS A 341 1.82 -18.14 0.42
N LYS A 342 3.06 -17.74 0.75
CA LYS A 342 4.26 -18.49 0.33
C LYS A 342 4.37 -19.82 1.06
N LEU A 343 4.00 -19.87 2.34
CA LEU A 343 3.99 -21.10 3.12
C LEU A 343 2.88 -22.05 2.65
N PHE A 344 1.68 -21.54 2.34
CA PHE A 344 0.59 -22.33 1.74
C PHE A 344 1.03 -22.99 0.44
N LYS A 345 1.82 -22.31 -0.40
CA LYS A 345 2.37 -22.89 -1.62
C LYS A 345 3.24 -24.13 -1.32
N ILE A 346 4.11 -24.05 -0.30
CA ILE A 346 4.93 -25.20 0.11
C ILE A 346 4.04 -26.35 0.61
N ILE A 347 3.03 -26.05 1.40
CA ILE A 347 2.12 -27.08 1.95
C ILE A 347 1.31 -27.74 0.84
N ASN A 348 0.81 -26.97 -0.14
CA ASN A 348 0.11 -27.50 -1.30
C ASN A 348 0.98 -28.49 -2.12
N GLU A 349 2.29 -28.29 -2.15
CA GLU A 349 3.24 -29.18 -2.83
C GLU A 349 3.55 -30.44 -1.99
N GLN A 350 3.57 -30.32 -0.66
CA GLN A 350 3.92 -31.42 0.26
C GLN A 350 2.70 -32.23 0.76
N GLY A 351 1.50 -31.71 0.60
CA GLY A 351 0.27 -32.20 1.22
C GLY A 351 -0.03 -31.53 2.57
N TRP A 352 -1.32 -31.42 2.88
CA TRP A 352 -1.83 -30.84 4.13
C TRP A 352 -1.90 -31.85 5.29
N HIS A 353 -1.39 -33.07 5.12
CA HIS A 353 -1.48 -34.12 6.11
C HIS A 353 -0.25 -34.13 7.05
N VAL A 354 -0.52 -34.37 8.33
CA VAL A 354 0.50 -34.49 9.39
C VAL A 354 0.86 -35.94 9.64
#